data_AF-A1AM80-F1
#
_entry.id   AF-A1AM80-F1
#
_cell.length_a   1.000
_cell.length_b   1.000
_cell.length_c   1.000
_cell.angle_alpha   90.00
_cell.angle_beta   90.00
_cell.angle_gamma   90.00
#
_symmetry.space_group_name_H-M   'P 1'
#
loop_
_entity.id
_entity.type
_entity.pdbx_description
1 polymer ?
#
loop_
_entity_poly.entity_id
_entity_poly.type
_entity_poly.pdbx_seq_one_letter_code
_entity_poly.pdbx_strand_id
1 'polypeptide(L)'
;MLPSIRGAGLRQRLSALLKQPFSLKLFRPGPGRVRMRLTPSGWGFVGLILCGLLMAVNFSNNLIFAMTALLLSIALVGWYHTRVNLSCLSLTDWRVAPVFAGQKAIWRLTVENGKQRGRYGIRACSSGAETDPEQYLAAGGQTEITLRRQVVARGLIKPCPADLRSCFPLGIFEARLGTKDLPECLAYPKPAGDQPVPEQTAGRQAHLLNESGAYTGMRRYAPGDTLSRISWKAYARFDELYTKEFDGAQGRPALWLRWSDVRASGVEQKLSQLCRWMLDVHGQNREYGLELPGMKIEPAGEESHLRHCLQALALYGETERTS
;
A
#
# COMPACT_ATOMS: atom_id res chain seq x y z
N MET A 1 -18.48 -32.51 -21.02
CA MET A 1 -17.34 -32.35 -20.09
C MET A 1 -16.66 -31.03 -20.40
N LEU A 2 -16.39 -30.19 -19.40
CA LEU A 2 -15.61 -28.94 -19.53
C LEU A 2 -14.66 -28.83 -18.33
N PRO A 3 -13.40 -28.41 -18.49
CA PRO A 3 -12.37 -28.59 -17.46
C PRO A 3 -12.37 -27.50 -16.39
N SER A 4 -12.48 -27.90 -15.12
CA SER A 4 -12.27 -27.03 -13.95
C SER A 4 -10.77 -26.78 -13.73
N ILE A 5 -10.30 -25.54 -13.91
CA ILE A 5 -8.87 -25.19 -13.84
C ILE A 5 -8.66 -23.85 -13.09
N ARG A 6 -7.65 -23.82 -12.21
CA ARG A 6 -6.99 -22.62 -11.61
C ARG A 6 -7.72 -21.77 -10.54
N GLY A 7 -8.55 -22.37 -9.69
CA GLY A 7 -8.95 -21.74 -8.41
C GLY A 7 -7.85 -21.67 -7.33
N ALA A 8 -6.83 -22.53 -7.40
CA ALA A 8 -5.91 -22.78 -6.26
C ALA A 8 -4.87 -21.68 -6.00
N GLY A 9 -4.22 -21.15 -7.03
CA GLY A 9 -3.08 -20.23 -6.87
C GLY A 9 -3.45 -18.88 -6.25
N LEU A 10 -4.70 -18.43 -6.44
CA LEU A 10 -5.17 -17.16 -5.88
C LEU A 10 -5.29 -17.21 -4.35
N ARG A 11 -5.82 -18.32 -3.79
CA ARG A 11 -5.98 -18.49 -2.33
C ARG A 11 -4.63 -18.49 -1.60
N GLN A 12 -3.60 -19.10 -2.19
CA GLN A 12 -2.24 -19.06 -1.61
C GLN A 12 -1.69 -17.62 -1.58
N ARG A 13 -1.76 -16.87 -2.70
CA ARG A 13 -1.33 -15.46 -2.74
C ARG A 13 -2.10 -14.55 -1.78
N LEU A 14 -3.42 -14.72 -1.67
CA LEU A 14 -4.25 -13.99 -0.71
C LEU A 14 -3.83 -14.27 0.74
N SER A 15 -3.60 -15.55 1.09
CA SER A 15 -3.15 -15.93 2.43
C SER A 15 -1.76 -15.41 2.81
N ALA A 16 -0.87 -15.24 1.82
CA ALA A 16 0.48 -14.72 2.00
C ALA A 16 0.52 -13.21 2.30
N LEU A 17 -0.48 -12.44 1.86
CA LEU A 17 -0.63 -11.02 2.20
C LEU A 17 -1.25 -10.82 3.59
N LEU A 18 -2.13 -11.74 4.02
CA LEU A 18 -2.79 -11.70 5.33
C LEU A 18 -1.89 -12.04 6.52
N LYS A 19 -0.72 -12.66 6.29
CA LYS A 19 0.16 -13.18 7.37
C LYS A 19 1.65 -12.80 7.19
N GLN A 20 1.93 -11.53 6.91
CA GLN A 20 3.28 -10.95 7.02
C GLN A 20 3.48 -10.36 8.44
N PRO A 21 4.11 -11.05 9.40
CA PRO A 21 4.41 -10.46 10.71
C PRO A 21 5.43 -9.31 10.56
N PHE A 22 5.24 -8.23 11.32
CA PHE A 22 6.02 -6.99 11.28
C PHE A 22 7.48 -7.13 11.81
N SER A 23 8.26 -8.02 11.20
CA SER A 23 9.70 -8.17 11.49
C SER A 23 10.53 -7.23 10.61
N LEU A 24 11.01 -6.12 11.18
CA LEU A 24 11.96 -5.21 10.53
C LEU A 24 13.35 -5.85 10.41
N LYS A 25 13.50 -6.86 9.54
CA LYS A 25 14.78 -7.50 9.23
C LYS A 25 15.63 -6.57 8.36
N LEU A 26 16.41 -5.73 9.03
CA LEU A 26 17.46 -4.91 8.44
C LEU A 26 18.48 -5.81 7.70
N PHE A 27 18.60 -5.62 6.39
CA PHE A 27 19.60 -6.28 5.56
C PHE A 27 20.69 -5.28 5.16
N ARG A 28 21.95 -5.68 5.26
CA ARG A 28 23.08 -4.89 4.76
C ARG A 28 23.41 -5.34 3.33
N PRO A 29 23.10 -4.54 2.28
CA PRO A 29 23.55 -4.86 0.93
C PRO A 29 25.08 -4.95 0.89
N GLY A 30 25.58 -6.07 0.36
CA GLY A 30 27.02 -6.36 0.34
C GLY A 30 27.85 -5.27 -0.36
N PRO A 31 29.11 -5.04 0.07
CA PRO A 31 29.90 -3.86 -0.32
C PRO A 31 30.17 -3.71 -1.83
N GLY A 32 30.03 -4.80 -2.61
CA GLY A 32 30.11 -4.78 -4.07
C GLY A 32 28.90 -4.15 -4.79
N ARG A 33 27.81 -3.78 -4.09
CA ARG A 33 26.58 -3.22 -4.71
C ARG A 33 26.61 -1.71 -4.96
N VAL A 34 27.59 -0.97 -4.44
CA VAL A 34 27.76 0.47 -4.73
C VAL A 34 28.44 0.64 -6.09
N ARG A 35 27.67 1.06 -7.10
CA ARG A 35 28.18 1.42 -8.44
C ARG A 35 28.49 2.91 -8.49
N MET A 36 29.55 3.28 -9.22
CA MET A 36 29.96 4.66 -9.43
C MET A 36 29.66 5.14 -10.84
N ARG A 37 29.36 6.44 -10.98
CA ARG A 37 29.22 7.17 -12.24
C ARG A 37 29.80 8.57 -12.10
N LEU A 38 30.28 9.15 -13.19
CA LEU A 38 30.56 10.59 -13.27
C LEU A 38 29.24 11.33 -13.52
N THR A 39 29.07 12.48 -12.89
CA THR A 39 27.98 13.43 -13.18
C THR A 39 28.35 14.29 -14.40
N PRO A 40 27.42 15.06 -14.98
CA PRO A 40 27.74 16.01 -16.06
C PRO A 40 28.80 17.04 -15.63
N SER A 41 28.74 17.55 -14.40
CA SER A 41 29.78 18.41 -13.81
C SER A 41 31.10 17.66 -13.59
N GLY A 42 31.06 16.38 -13.23
CA GLY A 42 32.25 15.55 -13.09
C GLY A 42 33.01 15.33 -14.39
N TRP A 43 32.32 15.21 -15.52
CA TRP A 43 32.96 15.22 -16.85
C TRP A 43 33.64 16.55 -17.16
N GLY A 44 33.03 17.68 -16.80
CA GLY A 44 33.67 19.00 -16.89
C GLY A 44 34.93 19.11 -16.01
N PHE A 45 34.90 18.55 -14.80
CA PHE A 45 36.05 18.52 -13.89
C PHE A 45 37.21 17.65 -14.42
N VAL A 46 36.91 16.51 -15.05
CA VAL A 46 37.92 15.70 -15.75
C VAL A 46 38.49 16.47 -16.95
N GLY A 47 37.66 17.17 -17.72
CA GLY A 47 38.10 18.05 -18.80
C GLY A 47 39.04 19.15 -18.34
N LEU A 48 38.77 19.76 -17.18
CA LEU A 48 39.64 20.77 -16.55
C LEU A 48 41.01 20.19 -16.17
N ILE A 49 41.05 19.00 -15.56
CA ILE A 49 42.31 18.31 -15.22
C ILE A 49 43.12 18.00 -16.49
N LEU A 50 42.48 17.47 -17.53
CA LEU A 50 43.14 17.14 -18.80
C LEU A 50 43.67 18.38 -19.52
N CYS A 51 42.88 19.45 -19.59
CA CYS A 51 43.28 20.72 -20.18
C CYS A 51 44.48 21.33 -19.43
N GLY A 52 44.41 21.38 -18.09
CA GLY A 52 45.51 21.85 -17.26
C GLY A 52 46.78 20.99 -17.41
N LEU A 53 46.65 19.66 -17.53
CA LEU A 53 47.79 18.76 -17.72
C LEU A 53 48.49 19.00 -19.07
N LEU A 54 47.71 19.15 -20.15
CA LEU A 54 48.24 19.52 -21.46
C LEU A 54 48.93 20.88 -21.42
N MET A 55 48.36 21.86 -20.72
CA MET A 55 48.94 23.19 -20.55
C MET A 55 50.24 23.16 -19.71
N ALA A 56 50.28 22.36 -18.66
CA ALA A 56 51.47 22.17 -17.82
C ALA A 56 52.64 21.56 -18.61
N VAL A 57 52.36 20.54 -19.43
CA VAL A 57 53.35 19.91 -20.32
C VAL A 57 53.80 20.88 -21.42
N ASN A 58 52.88 21.56 -22.11
CA ASN A 58 53.19 22.43 -23.23
C ASN A 58 54.03 23.66 -22.82
N PHE A 59 53.73 24.27 -21.67
CA PHE A 59 54.45 25.44 -21.17
C PHE A 59 55.56 25.10 -20.14
N SER A 60 55.82 23.80 -19.89
CA SER A 60 56.76 23.31 -18.87
C SER A 60 56.60 23.97 -17.49
N ASN A 61 55.37 24.32 -17.12
CA ASN A 61 55.09 25.20 -15.99
C ASN A 61 54.74 24.42 -14.72
N ASN A 62 55.69 24.37 -13.79
CA ASN A 62 55.59 23.66 -12.50
C ASN A 62 54.38 24.08 -11.64
N LEU A 63 53.90 25.32 -11.74
CA LEU A 63 52.72 25.77 -10.99
C LEU A 63 51.43 25.10 -11.53
N ILE A 64 51.33 24.92 -12.85
CA ILE A 64 50.18 24.25 -13.47
C ILE A 64 50.21 22.75 -13.16
N PHE A 65 51.40 22.12 -13.11
CA PHE A 65 51.57 20.76 -12.58
C PHE A 65 51.09 20.63 -11.12
N ALA A 66 51.48 21.56 -10.24
CA ALA A 66 51.03 21.55 -8.85
C ALA A 66 49.50 21.71 -8.71
N MET A 67 48.89 22.63 -9.47
CA MET A 67 47.43 22.85 -9.44
C MET A 67 46.66 21.64 -10.00
N THR A 68 47.13 21.01 -11.07
CA THR A 68 46.47 19.82 -11.65
C THR A 68 46.60 18.59 -10.76
N ALA A 69 47.76 18.39 -10.13
CA ALA A 69 47.96 17.35 -9.12
C ALA A 69 47.04 17.55 -7.89
N LEU A 70 46.82 18.80 -7.47
CA LEU A 70 45.88 19.14 -6.40
C LEU A 70 44.44 18.83 -6.79
N LEU A 71 43.99 19.24 -7.98
CA LEU A 71 42.64 18.93 -8.49
C LEU A 71 42.41 17.41 -8.62
N LEU A 72 43.40 16.66 -9.09
CA LEU A 72 43.36 15.20 -9.16
C LEU A 72 43.26 14.57 -7.75
N SER A 73 44.04 15.07 -6.79
CA SER A 73 43.98 14.61 -5.40
C SER A 73 42.60 14.86 -4.77
N ILE A 74 42.01 16.02 -5.03
CA ILE A 74 40.64 16.37 -4.62
C ILE A 74 39.62 15.40 -5.26
N ALA A 75 39.79 15.03 -6.53
CA ALA A 75 38.93 14.06 -7.21
C ALA A 75 39.01 12.66 -6.55
N LEU A 76 40.22 12.18 -6.24
CA LEU A 76 40.44 10.87 -5.62
C LEU A 76 39.85 10.80 -4.21
N VAL A 77 40.05 11.84 -3.39
CA VAL A 77 39.43 11.97 -2.06
C VAL A 77 37.91 12.06 -2.18
N GLY A 78 37.39 12.85 -3.13
CA GLY A 78 35.97 12.96 -3.43
C GLY A 78 35.33 11.61 -3.77
N TRP A 79 35.90 10.87 -4.72
CA TRP A 79 35.47 9.53 -5.11
C TRP A 79 35.42 8.56 -3.92
N TYR A 80 36.45 8.56 -3.08
CA TYR A 80 36.49 7.73 -1.88
C TYR A 80 35.38 8.10 -0.89
N HIS A 81 35.20 9.38 -0.60
CA HIS A 81 34.14 9.84 0.30
C HIS A 81 32.74 9.54 -0.24
N THR A 82 32.47 9.78 -1.53
CA THR A 82 31.18 9.43 -2.17
C THR A 82 30.93 7.92 -2.12
N ARG A 83 31.96 7.08 -2.30
CA ARG A 83 31.84 5.61 -2.19
C ARG A 83 31.54 5.17 -0.76
N VAL A 84 32.24 5.75 0.21
CA VAL A 84 32.06 5.44 1.63
C VAL A 84 30.72 5.96 2.16
N ASN A 85 30.16 7.03 1.58
CA ASN A 85 28.91 7.64 2.03
C ASN A 85 27.70 6.68 1.96
N LEU A 86 27.53 5.96 0.83
CA LEU A 86 26.49 4.94 0.66
C LEU A 86 26.90 3.52 1.12
N SER A 87 28.16 3.28 1.50
CA SER A 87 28.57 1.95 1.96
C SER A 87 28.07 1.65 3.38
N CYS A 88 27.93 0.38 3.73
CA CYS A 88 27.62 -0.10 5.09
C CYS A 88 26.31 0.43 5.72
N LEU A 89 25.38 0.98 4.92
CA LEU A 89 24.01 1.25 5.36
C LEU A 89 23.27 -0.07 5.64
N SER A 90 22.45 -0.10 6.70
CA SER A 90 21.47 -1.16 6.93
C SER A 90 20.12 -0.71 6.35
N LEU A 91 19.47 -1.52 5.53
CA LEU A 91 18.22 -1.19 4.85
C LEU A 91 17.10 -2.13 5.30
N THR A 92 15.90 -1.61 5.57
CA THR A 92 14.71 -2.46 5.66
C THR A 92 14.21 -2.85 4.26
N ASP A 93 13.17 -3.67 4.19
CA ASP A 93 12.41 -3.83 2.96
C ASP A 93 11.46 -2.65 2.74
N TRP A 94 11.18 -2.33 1.48
CA TRP A 94 10.22 -1.29 1.09
C TRP A 94 8.82 -1.65 1.57
N ARG A 95 8.10 -0.69 2.14
CA ARG A 95 6.72 -0.84 2.61
C ARG A 95 5.79 0.09 1.84
N VAL A 96 4.58 -0.37 1.51
CA VAL A 96 3.55 0.44 0.85
C VAL A 96 2.18 0.09 1.42
N ALA A 97 1.30 1.09 1.56
CA ALA A 97 -0.11 0.87 1.87
C ALA A 97 -0.93 0.91 0.57
N PRO A 98 -2.03 0.14 0.44
CA PRO A 98 -3.00 0.33 -0.63
C PRO A 98 -3.53 1.77 -0.67
N VAL A 99 -3.83 2.28 -1.87
CA VAL A 99 -4.33 3.64 -2.09
C VAL A 99 -5.51 3.65 -3.06
N PHE A 100 -6.27 4.73 -3.12
CA PHE A 100 -7.34 4.88 -4.12
C PHE A 100 -6.81 5.48 -5.43
N ALA A 101 -7.39 5.10 -6.57
CA ALA A 101 -7.05 5.68 -7.86
C ALA A 101 -7.24 7.20 -7.86
N GLY A 102 -6.26 7.92 -8.42
CA GLY A 102 -6.12 9.38 -8.33
C GLY A 102 -5.23 9.87 -7.18
N GLN A 103 -4.83 9.01 -6.23
CA GLN A 103 -3.92 9.37 -5.14
C GLN A 103 -2.45 9.06 -5.48
N LYS A 104 -1.53 9.54 -4.63
CA LYS A 104 -0.11 9.17 -4.68
C LYS A 104 0.15 7.96 -3.79
N ALA A 105 0.58 6.84 -4.38
CA ALA A 105 1.12 5.71 -3.62
C ALA A 105 2.47 6.12 -3.02
N ILE A 106 2.68 5.82 -1.73
CA ILE A 106 3.87 6.19 -0.97
C ILE A 106 4.60 4.91 -0.52
N TRP A 107 5.72 4.60 -1.17
CA TRP A 107 6.64 3.58 -0.70
C TRP A 107 7.59 4.21 0.33
N ARG A 108 7.86 3.48 1.40
CA ARG A 108 8.69 3.91 2.53
C ARG A 108 9.83 2.92 2.73
N LEU A 109 11.06 3.44 2.87
CA LEU A 109 12.27 2.68 3.19
C LEU A 109 12.90 3.28 4.45
N THR A 110 13.06 2.46 5.48
CA THR A 110 13.81 2.84 6.67
C THR A 110 15.29 2.52 6.45
N VAL A 111 16.14 3.53 6.59
CA VAL A 111 17.59 3.48 6.34
C VAL A 111 18.32 3.79 7.65
N GLU A 112 19.24 2.93 8.05
CA GLU A 112 20.00 3.04 9.29
C GLU A 112 21.51 3.10 9.01
N ASN A 113 22.19 3.99 9.73
CA ASN A 113 23.63 4.21 9.63
C ASN A 113 24.35 3.70 10.88
N GLY A 114 24.66 2.39 10.91
CA GLY A 114 25.44 1.73 11.96
C GLY A 114 26.93 2.11 12.01
N LYS A 115 27.27 3.39 11.81
CA LYS A 115 28.62 3.96 11.85
C LYS A 115 28.65 5.33 12.53
N GLN A 116 29.78 5.63 13.19
CA GLN A 116 30.04 6.87 13.94
C GLN A 116 30.36 8.10 13.04
N ARG A 117 29.87 8.13 11.80
CA ARG A 117 29.98 9.27 10.89
C ARG A 117 28.64 9.48 10.21
N GLY A 118 28.13 10.71 10.22
CA GLY A 118 26.92 11.07 9.49
C GLY A 118 27.04 10.84 7.98
N ARG A 119 25.91 10.59 7.32
CA ARG A 119 25.80 10.44 5.87
C ARG A 119 24.95 11.57 5.32
N TYR A 120 25.37 12.15 4.21
CA TYR A 120 24.77 13.37 3.65
C TYR A 120 24.32 13.12 2.22
N GLY A 121 23.36 13.88 1.73
CA GLY A 121 22.97 13.83 0.33
C GLY A 121 22.43 12.46 -0.10
N ILE A 122 21.68 11.76 0.75
CA ILE A 122 21.07 10.47 0.39
C ILE A 122 19.65 10.73 -0.13
N ARG A 123 19.34 10.21 -1.33
CA ARG A 123 17.98 10.19 -1.88
C ARG A 123 17.64 8.81 -2.45
N ALA A 124 16.36 8.46 -2.48
CA ALA A 124 15.88 7.29 -3.23
C ALA A 124 15.47 7.68 -4.64
N CYS A 125 15.64 6.79 -5.61
CA CYS A 125 15.17 6.96 -6.99
C CYS A 125 14.46 5.68 -7.45
N SER A 126 13.39 5.83 -8.25
CA SER A 126 12.69 4.76 -8.95
C SER A 126 12.10 5.31 -10.25
N SER A 127 11.86 4.46 -11.25
CA SER A 127 11.20 4.86 -12.49
C SER A 127 9.78 5.36 -12.23
N GLY A 128 9.43 6.52 -12.78
CA GLY A 128 8.10 7.13 -12.66
C GLY A 128 7.69 7.57 -11.26
N ALA A 129 8.63 7.69 -10.31
CA ALA A 129 8.37 8.15 -8.95
C ALA A 129 9.01 9.51 -8.67
N GLU A 130 8.27 10.38 -7.98
CA GLU A 130 8.79 11.58 -7.35
C GLU A 130 9.79 11.20 -6.25
N THR A 131 10.95 11.84 -6.30
CA THR A 131 12.08 11.65 -5.38
C THR A 131 12.00 12.68 -4.26
N ASP A 132 12.06 12.24 -3.00
CA ASP A 132 12.22 13.14 -1.84
C ASP A 132 13.50 13.99 -1.95
N PRO A 133 13.55 15.17 -1.30
CA PRO A 133 14.79 15.94 -1.18
C PRO A 133 15.90 15.12 -0.50
N GLU A 134 17.15 15.52 -0.75
CA GLU A 134 18.32 14.87 -0.19
C GLU A 134 18.33 14.91 1.36
N GLN A 135 18.37 13.73 1.98
CA GLN A 135 18.34 13.59 3.43
C GLN A 135 19.74 13.54 4.05
N TYR A 136 19.84 14.06 5.27
CA TYR A 136 20.93 13.81 6.20
C TYR A 136 20.56 12.66 7.14
N LEU A 137 21.52 11.76 7.40
CA LEU A 137 21.37 10.61 8.27
C LEU A 137 22.49 10.62 9.32
N ALA A 138 22.14 10.86 10.58
CA ALA A 138 23.10 11.04 11.67
C ALA A 138 24.00 9.81 11.92
N ALA A 139 25.11 10.02 12.64
CA ALA A 139 25.93 8.92 13.18
C ALA A 139 25.09 8.05 14.13
N GLY A 140 25.06 6.73 13.90
CA GLY A 140 24.16 5.80 14.61
C GLY A 140 22.66 6.01 14.35
N GLY A 141 22.28 6.94 13.46
CA GLY A 141 20.90 7.35 13.25
C GLY A 141 20.12 6.46 12.28
N GLN A 142 18.81 6.68 12.27
CA GLN A 142 17.85 6.06 11.36
C GLN A 142 16.95 7.15 10.75
N THR A 143 16.57 7.00 9.48
CA THR A 143 15.60 7.89 8.79
C THR A 143 14.64 7.07 7.92
N GLU A 144 13.49 7.65 7.57
CA GLU A 144 12.57 7.09 6.57
C GLU A 144 12.63 7.93 5.29
N ILE A 145 13.03 7.28 4.19
CA ILE A 145 13.04 7.87 2.84
C ILE A 145 11.78 7.40 2.12
N THR A 146 11.08 8.31 1.45
CA THR A 146 9.86 7.97 0.71
C THR A 146 10.02 8.17 -0.80
N LEU A 147 9.24 7.39 -1.55
CA LEU A 147 9.04 7.55 -2.99
C LEU A 147 7.54 7.67 -3.24
N ARG A 148 7.13 8.68 -3.99
CA ARG A 148 5.71 8.92 -4.30
C ARG A 148 5.44 8.72 -5.79
N ARG A 149 4.40 7.97 -6.15
CA ARG A 149 3.99 7.77 -7.55
C ARG A 149 2.52 8.07 -7.70
N GLN A 150 2.17 8.90 -8.69
CA GLN A 150 0.77 9.15 -9.03
C GLN A 150 0.13 7.87 -9.58
N VAL A 151 -0.98 7.45 -8.99
CA VAL A 151 -1.75 6.28 -9.40
C VAL A 151 -2.95 6.75 -10.21
N VAL A 152 -2.98 6.46 -11.51
CA VAL A 152 -4.02 6.95 -12.42
C VAL A 152 -5.21 6.00 -12.50
N ALA A 153 -4.95 4.68 -12.54
CA ALA A 153 -5.96 3.63 -12.61
C ALA A 153 -5.92 2.75 -11.34
N ARG A 154 -7.03 2.07 -11.06
CA ARG A 154 -7.07 0.99 -10.06
C ARG A 154 -6.36 -0.28 -10.56
N GLY A 155 -6.24 -1.28 -9.71
CA GLY A 155 -5.63 -2.58 -10.03
C GLY A 155 -4.29 -2.81 -9.33
N LEU A 156 -3.51 -3.77 -9.81
CA LEU A 156 -2.23 -4.16 -9.21
C LEU A 156 -1.04 -3.44 -9.87
N ILE A 157 -0.43 -2.51 -9.13
CA ILE A 157 0.76 -1.78 -9.57
C ILE A 157 1.97 -2.73 -9.51
N LYS A 158 2.50 -3.09 -10.68
CA LYS A 158 3.65 -3.98 -10.86
C LYS A 158 4.90 -3.48 -10.09
N PRO A 159 5.74 -4.39 -9.56
CA PRO A 159 6.95 -4.02 -8.85
C PRO A 159 7.92 -3.27 -9.77
N CYS A 160 8.70 -2.35 -9.20
CA CYS A 160 9.61 -1.47 -9.95
C CYS A 160 10.97 -1.36 -9.24
N PRO A 161 12.09 -1.36 -9.97
CA PRO A 161 13.42 -1.29 -9.35
C PRO A 161 13.68 0.09 -8.74
N ALA A 162 14.16 0.07 -7.49
CA ALA A 162 14.56 1.26 -6.74
C ALA A 162 16.04 1.20 -6.33
N ASP A 163 16.61 2.37 -6.10
CA ASP A 163 18.00 2.54 -5.68
C ASP A 163 18.21 3.80 -4.84
N LEU A 164 19.15 3.73 -3.90
CA LEU A 164 19.64 4.91 -3.19
C LEU A 164 20.80 5.54 -3.96
N ARG A 165 20.83 6.87 -4.01
CA ARG A 165 21.86 7.66 -4.67
C ARG A 165 22.41 8.75 -3.78
N SER A 166 23.65 9.14 -4.05
CA SER A 166 24.29 10.30 -3.43
C SER A 166 25.38 10.87 -4.32
N CYS A 167 25.45 12.21 -4.37
CA CYS A 167 26.50 12.97 -5.04
C CYS A 167 27.46 13.67 -4.07
N PHE A 168 27.26 13.50 -2.76
CA PHE A 168 28.08 14.10 -1.70
C PHE A 168 29.51 13.51 -1.70
N PRO A 169 30.58 14.30 -1.47
CA PRO A 169 30.56 15.72 -1.12
C PRO A 169 30.65 16.71 -2.29
N LEU A 170 31.35 16.36 -3.39
CA LEU A 170 31.75 17.35 -4.41
C LEU A 170 30.82 17.45 -5.63
N GLY A 171 29.79 16.60 -5.76
CA GLY A 171 28.93 16.57 -6.94
C GLY A 171 29.58 16.03 -8.22
N ILE A 172 30.86 15.63 -8.18
CA ILE A 172 31.65 15.08 -9.31
C ILE A 172 31.25 13.62 -9.63
N PHE A 173 30.86 12.85 -8.62
CA PHE A 173 30.52 11.43 -8.74
C PHE A 173 29.11 11.17 -8.19
N GLU A 174 28.32 10.36 -8.89
CA GLU A 174 27.08 9.76 -8.37
C GLU A 174 27.39 8.33 -7.92
N ALA A 175 27.30 8.07 -6.62
CA ALA A 175 27.25 6.71 -6.09
C ALA A 175 25.80 6.19 -6.13
N ARG A 176 25.62 4.93 -6.55
CA ARG A 176 24.31 4.27 -6.68
C ARG A 176 24.31 2.90 -6.00
N LEU A 177 23.48 2.74 -4.97
CA LEU A 177 23.27 1.51 -4.21
C LEU A 177 21.90 0.91 -4.57
N GLY A 178 21.88 -0.26 -5.22
CA GLY A 178 20.62 -0.94 -5.55
C GLY A 178 19.95 -1.54 -4.30
N THR A 179 18.67 -1.20 -4.08
CA THR A 179 17.84 -1.80 -3.02
C THR A 179 17.21 -3.11 -3.50
N LYS A 180 16.21 -3.63 -2.79
CA LYS A 180 15.20 -4.52 -3.42
C LYS A 180 14.27 -3.68 -4.30
N ASP A 181 13.50 -4.34 -5.16
CA ASP A 181 12.42 -3.71 -5.91
C ASP A 181 11.31 -3.23 -4.97
N LEU A 182 10.55 -2.23 -5.42
CA LEU A 182 9.34 -1.78 -4.76
C LEU A 182 8.28 -2.90 -4.79
N PRO A 183 7.64 -3.26 -3.65
CA PRO A 183 6.56 -4.23 -3.63
C PRO A 183 5.36 -3.78 -4.45
N GLU A 184 4.59 -4.78 -4.90
CA GLU A 184 3.28 -4.60 -5.52
C GLU A 184 2.37 -3.73 -4.64
N CYS A 185 1.75 -2.72 -5.23
CA CYS A 185 0.82 -1.82 -4.54
C CYS A 185 -0.58 -2.00 -5.13
N LEU A 186 -1.56 -2.24 -4.26
CA LEU A 186 -2.95 -2.41 -4.66
C LEU A 186 -3.64 -1.05 -4.74
N ALA A 187 -4.17 -0.71 -5.90
CA ALA A 187 -4.93 0.50 -6.14
C ALA A 187 -6.43 0.19 -6.16
N TYR A 188 -7.18 0.73 -5.19
CA TYR A 188 -8.64 0.63 -5.15
C TYR A 188 -9.28 1.56 -6.19
N PRO A 189 -10.50 1.28 -6.70
CA PRO A 189 -11.27 2.26 -7.49
C PRO A 189 -11.45 3.57 -6.72
N LYS A 190 -11.46 4.70 -7.44
CA LYS A 190 -11.73 6.01 -6.83
C LYS A 190 -13.17 6.03 -6.29
N PRO A 191 -13.43 6.37 -5.01
CA PRO A 191 -14.80 6.56 -4.54
C PRO A 191 -15.39 7.80 -5.23
N ALA A 192 -16.35 7.59 -6.13
CA ALA A 192 -16.96 8.63 -6.95
C ALA A 192 -18.30 8.16 -7.54
N GLY A 193 -19.22 9.09 -7.75
CA GLY A 193 -20.59 8.84 -8.22
C GLY A 193 -21.62 9.37 -7.22
N ASP A 194 -22.73 9.88 -7.75
CA ASP A 194 -23.67 10.75 -7.02
C ASP A 194 -24.93 10.02 -6.54
N GLN A 195 -25.07 8.73 -6.83
CA GLN A 195 -26.21 7.94 -6.37
C GLN A 195 -26.12 7.75 -4.84
N PRO A 196 -27.16 8.05 -4.06
CA PRO A 196 -27.17 7.75 -2.62
C PRO A 196 -27.08 6.23 -2.39
N VAL A 197 -26.61 5.85 -1.21
CA VAL A 197 -26.63 4.45 -0.75
C VAL A 197 -28.08 3.95 -0.85
N PRO A 198 -28.34 2.78 -1.47
CA PRO A 198 -29.69 2.26 -1.55
C PRO A 198 -30.17 1.85 -0.15
N GLU A 199 -31.23 2.48 0.34
CA GLU A 199 -31.94 1.94 1.51
C GLU A 199 -32.70 0.69 1.10
N GLN A 200 -32.57 -0.40 1.88
CA GLN A 200 -33.31 -1.62 1.61
C GLN A 200 -34.80 -1.43 1.92
N THR A 201 -35.60 -1.29 0.86
CA THR A 201 -37.04 -1.51 0.91
C THR A 201 -37.32 -2.88 1.53
N ALA A 202 -38.21 -2.94 2.52
CA ALA A 202 -38.56 -4.17 3.21
C ALA A 202 -39.14 -5.20 2.24
N GLY A 203 -38.36 -6.23 1.88
CA GLY A 203 -38.74 -7.23 0.89
C GLY A 203 -37.86 -8.48 0.84
N ARG A 204 -36.62 -8.43 1.36
CA ARG A 204 -35.81 -9.62 1.67
C ARG A 204 -34.97 -9.34 2.92
N GLN A 205 -35.44 -9.83 4.07
CA GLN A 205 -34.66 -9.89 5.30
C GLN A 205 -33.43 -10.77 5.02
N ALA A 206 -32.26 -10.14 4.90
CA ALA A 206 -31.05 -10.83 4.46
C ALA A 206 -30.33 -11.60 5.57
N HIS A 207 -30.73 -11.35 6.82
CA HIS A 207 -30.63 -12.32 7.89
C HIS A 207 -32.04 -12.83 8.17
N LEU A 208 -32.17 -14.15 8.34
CA LEU A 208 -33.20 -14.69 9.23
C LEU A 208 -33.14 -13.89 10.54
N LEU A 209 -34.28 -13.60 11.18
CA LEU A 209 -34.23 -13.01 12.52
C LEU A 209 -33.34 -13.89 13.39
N ASN A 210 -32.28 -13.31 13.97
CA ASN A 210 -31.37 -14.06 14.82
C ASN A 210 -32.09 -14.46 16.11
N GLU A 211 -32.70 -15.64 16.10
CA GLU A 211 -33.09 -16.39 17.30
C GLU A 211 -31.84 -16.87 18.10
N SER A 212 -30.64 -16.45 17.68
CA SER A 212 -29.37 -16.52 18.41
C SER A 212 -29.10 -15.30 19.30
N GLY A 213 -30.07 -14.39 19.49
CA GLY A 213 -30.06 -13.55 20.69
C GLY A 213 -30.13 -14.45 21.93
N ALA A 214 -29.43 -14.09 23.01
CA ALA A 214 -29.56 -14.85 24.25
C ALA A 214 -31.03 -14.84 24.71
N TYR A 215 -31.55 -15.96 25.19
CA TYR A 215 -32.85 -15.98 25.85
C TYR A 215 -32.74 -15.21 27.17
N THR A 216 -33.37 -14.04 27.22
CA THR A 216 -33.24 -13.09 28.35
C THR A 216 -34.38 -13.27 29.34
N GLY A 217 -35.55 -13.73 28.88
CA GLY A 217 -36.68 -14.01 29.75
C GLY A 217 -37.98 -14.32 29.03
N MET A 218 -39.07 -14.26 29.79
CA MET A 218 -40.44 -14.32 29.30
C MET A 218 -41.24 -13.22 29.98
N ARG A 219 -41.95 -12.41 29.21
CA ARG A 219 -42.99 -11.51 29.73
C ARG A 219 -44.37 -12.02 29.41
N ARG A 220 -45.38 -11.56 30.15
CA ARG A 220 -46.79 -11.81 29.79
C ARG A 220 -47.06 -11.28 28.37
N TYR A 221 -47.86 -12.03 27.62
CA TYR A 221 -48.25 -11.72 26.25
C TYR A 221 -49.02 -10.39 26.19
N ALA A 222 -48.64 -9.53 25.25
CA ALA A 222 -49.35 -8.29 24.95
C ALA A 222 -50.10 -8.42 23.60
N PRO A 223 -51.33 -7.89 23.47
CA PRO A 223 -52.00 -7.83 22.17
C PRO A 223 -51.15 -7.09 21.13
N GLY A 224 -50.67 -7.83 20.13
CA GLY A 224 -49.71 -7.35 19.13
C GLY A 224 -48.43 -8.20 19.04
N ASP A 225 -48.14 -9.02 20.04
CA ASP A 225 -47.02 -9.99 19.98
C ASP A 225 -47.25 -11.06 18.90
N THR A 226 -46.18 -11.44 18.19
CA THR A 226 -46.26 -12.46 17.13
C THR A 226 -46.47 -13.87 17.70
N LEU A 227 -47.47 -14.60 17.21
CA LEU A 227 -47.84 -15.96 17.69
C LEU A 227 -46.66 -16.96 17.70
N SER A 228 -45.69 -16.83 16.80
CA SER A 228 -44.48 -17.67 16.76
C SER A 228 -43.59 -17.55 18.01
N ARG A 229 -43.71 -16.45 18.77
CA ARG A 229 -42.93 -16.19 19.99
C ARG A 229 -43.61 -16.68 21.27
N ILE A 230 -44.82 -17.24 21.19
CA ILE A 230 -45.55 -17.77 22.36
C ILE A 230 -44.79 -18.96 22.96
N SER A 231 -44.59 -18.92 24.27
CA SER A 231 -43.98 -19.99 25.05
C SER A 231 -45.04 -21.01 25.48
N TRP A 232 -45.43 -21.90 24.56
CA TRP A 232 -46.39 -22.99 24.82
C TRP A 232 -46.02 -23.85 26.05
N LYS A 233 -44.72 -23.97 26.36
CA LYS A 233 -44.19 -24.67 27.54
C LYS A 233 -44.42 -23.92 28.87
N ALA A 234 -44.58 -22.60 28.83
CA ALA A 234 -44.99 -21.79 29.99
C ALA A 234 -46.52 -21.77 30.13
N TYR A 235 -47.25 -21.64 29.02
CA TYR A 235 -48.71 -21.72 29.00
C TYR A 235 -49.21 -23.02 29.65
N ALA A 236 -48.67 -24.17 29.24
CA ALA A 236 -48.97 -25.49 29.83
C ALA A 236 -48.47 -25.71 31.27
N ARG A 237 -48.02 -24.66 31.98
CA ARG A 237 -47.57 -24.70 33.39
C ARG A 237 -48.19 -23.62 34.26
N PHE A 238 -48.59 -22.49 33.69
CA PHE A 238 -49.09 -21.33 34.42
C PHE A 238 -50.48 -20.85 33.95
N ASP A 239 -51.04 -21.49 32.91
CA ASP A 239 -52.30 -21.14 32.22
C ASP A 239 -52.37 -19.69 31.67
N GLU A 240 -51.25 -18.98 31.73
CA GLU A 240 -51.06 -17.63 31.20
C GLU A 240 -50.19 -17.65 29.94
N LEU A 241 -50.53 -16.79 28.97
CA LEU A 241 -49.75 -16.63 27.75
C LEU A 241 -48.49 -15.80 28.05
N TYR A 242 -47.33 -16.39 27.78
CA TYR A 242 -46.01 -15.74 27.90
C TYR A 242 -45.32 -15.67 26.54
N THR A 243 -44.79 -14.49 26.19
CA THR A 243 -43.96 -14.24 25.01
C THR A 243 -42.49 -14.42 25.38
N LYS A 244 -41.75 -15.20 24.58
CA LYS A 244 -40.28 -15.34 24.74
C LYS A 244 -39.58 -14.03 24.38
N GLU A 245 -38.71 -13.57 25.26
CA GLU A 245 -37.83 -12.43 25.00
C GLU A 245 -36.40 -12.89 24.80
N PHE A 246 -35.83 -12.45 23.69
CA PHE A 246 -34.44 -12.66 23.31
C PHE A 246 -33.78 -11.28 23.25
N ASP A 247 -32.53 -11.16 23.68
CA ASP A 247 -31.72 -9.95 23.45
C ASP A 247 -31.30 -9.86 21.98
N GLY A 248 -32.29 -9.57 21.13
CA GLY A 248 -32.09 -9.11 19.78
C GLY A 248 -31.69 -7.64 19.82
N ALA A 249 -30.40 -7.37 20.04
CA ALA A 249 -29.80 -6.07 19.77
C ALA A 249 -30.32 -5.57 18.41
N GLN A 250 -30.83 -4.33 18.37
CA GLN A 250 -31.59 -3.79 17.23
C GLN A 250 -30.68 -3.39 16.05
N GLY A 251 -29.88 -4.33 15.59
CA GLY A 251 -29.04 -4.21 14.40
C GLY A 251 -29.90 -3.90 13.19
N ARG A 252 -29.62 -2.76 12.56
CA ARG A 252 -30.21 -2.41 11.26
C ARG A 252 -29.84 -3.53 10.26
N PRO A 253 -30.78 -4.04 9.45
CA PRO A 253 -30.53 -5.20 8.60
C PRO A 253 -29.33 -4.97 7.67
N ALA A 254 -28.50 -6.00 7.53
CA ALA A 254 -27.25 -5.93 6.80
C ALA A 254 -27.46 -5.59 5.31
N LEU A 255 -26.74 -4.59 4.83
CA LEU A 255 -27.01 -3.97 3.54
C LEU A 255 -26.30 -4.69 2.39
N TRP A 256 -27.06 -5.19 1.42
CA TRP A 256 -26.51 -5.73 0.18
C TRP A 256 -26.23 -4.62 -0.83
N LEU A 257 -24.96 -4.41 -1.14
CA LEU A 257 -24.49 -3.50 -2.18
C LEU A 257 -24.27 -4.30 -3.47
N ARG A 258 -25.18 -4.16 -4.44
CA ARG A 258 -25.16 -4.96 -5.67
C ARG A 258 -24.71 -4.20 -6.90
N TRP A 259 -24.08 -4.92 -7.81
CA TRP A 259 -23.80 -4.48 -9.19
C TRP A 259 -25.06 -4.06 -9.98
N SER A 260 -26.21 -4.66 -9.71
CA SER A 260 -27.50 -4.33 -10.32
C SER A 260 -28.00 -2.93 -9.94
N ASP A 261 -27.71 -2.49 -8.72
CA ASP A 261 -28.42 -1.38 -8.08
C ASP A 261 -27.76 -0.03 -8.44
N VAL A 262 -26.55 -0.06 -9.00
CA VAL A 262 -25.86 1.12 -9.56
C VAL A 262 -26.39 1.43 -10.96
N ARG A 263 -26.88 2.67 -11.14
CA ARG A 263 -27.49 3.19 -12.38
C ARG A 263 -26.49 3.59 -13.47
N ALA A 264 -25.19 3.64 -13.18
CA ALA A 264 -24.15 3.95 -14.17
C ALA A 264 -23.97 2.83 -15.20
N SER A 265 -23.64 3.17 -16.45
CA SER A 265 -23.42 2.19 -17.53
C SER A 265 -21.98 1.65 -17.58
N GLY A 266 -20.97 2.47 -17.26
CA GLY A 266 -19.56 2.09 -17.33
C GLY A 266 -19.09 1.21 -16.16
N VAL A 267 -18.30 0.17 -16.44
CA VAL A 267 -17.71 -0.74 -15.44
C VAL A 267 -16.93 0.03 -14.36
N GLU A 268 -16.04 0.95 -14.75
CA GLU A 268 -15.27 1.76 -13.81
C GLU A 268 -16.16 2.68 -12.95
N GLN A 269 -17.25 3.22 -13.52
CA GLN A 269 -18.21 4.05 -12.78
C GLN A 269 -19.00 3.22 -11.77
N LYS A 270 -19.40 1.99 -12.12
CA LYS A 270 -20.04 1.06 -11.18
C LYS A 270 -19.12 0.70 -10.01
N LEU A 271 -17.85 0.38 -10.28
CA LEU A 271 -16.87 0.09 -9.23
C LEU A 271 -16.57 1.33 -8.36
N SER A 272 -16.57 2.53 -8.95
CA SER A 272 -16.38 3.80 -8.22
C SER A 272 -17.54 4.11 -7.27
N GLN A 273 -18.78 3.86 -7.71
CA GLN A 273 -20.00 4.06 -6.92
C GLN A 273 -20.12 3.03 -5.80
N LEU A 274 -19.82 1.75 -6.07
CA LEU A 274 -19.76 0.71 -5.04
C LEU A 274 -18.67 1.02 -4.00
N CYS A 275 -17.50 1.49 -4.44
CA CYS A 275 -16.43 1.93 -3.53
C CYS A 275 -16.87 3.06 -2.60
N ARG A 276 -17.57 4.06 -3.15
CA ARG A 276 -18.20 5.12 -2.35
C ARG A 276 -19.17 4.54 -1.33
N TRP A 277 -20.12 3.71 -1.76
CA TRP A 277 -21.14 3.14 -0.86
C TRP A 277 -20.54 2.29 0.27
N MET A 278 -19.50 1.48 0.00
CA MET A 278 -18.84 0.70 1.05
C MET A 278 -18.18 1.61 2.10
N LEU A 279 -17.54 2.71 1.69
CA LEU A 279 -16.97 3.68 2.64
C LEU A 279 -18.08 4.44 3.40
N ASP A 280 -19.13 4.89 2.70
CA ASP A 280 -20.27 5.60 3.30
C ASP A 280 -21.03 4.73 4.32
N VAL A 281 -21.09 3.41 4.14
CA VAL A 281 -21.76 2.44 5.03
C VAL A 281 -20.85 1.94 6.15
N HIS A 282 -19.57 1.70 5.88
CA HIS A 282 -18.56 1.38 6.90
C HIS A 282 -18.39 2.54 7.89
N GLY A 283 -18.42 3.78 7.41
CA GLY A 283 -18.43 4.98 8.25
C GLY A 283 -19.68 5.14 9.13
N GLN A 284 -20.77 4.44 8.82
CA GLN A 284 -21.97 4.34 9.68
C GLN A 284 -21.90 3.17 10.68
N ASN A 285 -20.80 2.38 10.68
CA ASN A 285 -20.64 1.14 11.45
C ASN A 285 -21.81 0.16 11.28
N ARG A 286 -22.26 -0.02 10.02
CA ARG A 286 -23.33 -0.94 9.64
C ARG A 286 -22.75 -2.14 8.89
N GLU A 287 -23.30 -3.32 9.11
CA GLU A 287 -22.94 -4.51 8.34
C GLU A 287 -23.41 -4.40 6.90
N TYR A 288 -22.57 -4.83 5.96
CA TYR A 288 -22.91 -4.88 4.53
C TYR A 288 -22.27 -6.09 3.84
N GLY A 289 -22.92 -6.58 2.78
CA GLY A 289 -22.42 -7.62 1.89
C GLY A 289 -22.29 -7.09 0.46
N LEU A 290 -21.32 -7.62 -0.29
CA LEU A 290 -21.00 -7.17 -1.65
C LEU A 290 -21.39 -8.24 -2.69
N GLU A 291 -22.14 -7.84 -3.71
CA GLU A 291 -22.62 -8.74 -4.78
C GLU A 291 -22.19 -8.21 -6.16
N LEU A 292 -21.06 -8.75 -6.64
CA LEU A 292 -20.47 -8.49 -7.96
C LEU A 292 -20.82 -9.62 -8.94
N PRO A 293 -20.71 -9.41 -10.27
CA PRO A 293 -20.85 -10.48 -11.24
C PRO A 293 -19.81 -11.58 -10.99
N GLY A 294 -20.27 -12.80 -10.72
CA GLY A 294 -19.41 -13.95 -10.42
C GLY A 294 -18.76 -13.97 -9.03
N MET A 295 -19.00 -12.98 -8.15
CA MET A 295 -18.43 -12.95 -6.80
C MET A 295 -19.40 -12.35 -5.78
N LYS A 296 -19.71 -13.12 -4.72
CA LYS A 296 -20.55 -12.69 -3.61
C LYS A 296 -19.76 -12.81 -2.30
N ILE A 297 -19.80 -11.77 -1.49
CA ILE A 297 -19.16 -11.70 -0.18
C ILE A 297 -20.25 -11.50 0.86
N GLU A 298 -20.31 -12.39 1.85
CA GLU A 298 -21.32 -12.40 2.90
C GLU A 298 -21.19 -11.21 3.86
N PRO A 299 -22.27 -10.74 4.49
CA PRO A 299 -22.24 -9.48 5.21
C PRO A 299 -21.41 -9.53 6.49
N ALA A 300 -20.62 -8.49 6.73
CA ALA A 300 -19.95 -8.26 8.01
C ALA A 300 -19.70 -6.76 8.26
N GLY A 301 -19.34 -6.40 9.50
CA GLY A 301 -18.98 -5.03 9.89
C GLY A 301 -17.48 -4.79 10.12
N GLU A 302 -16.62 -5.79 9.92
CA GLU A 302 -15.20 -5.66 10.27
C GLU A 302 -14.37 -4.81 9.30
N GLU A 303 -13.34 -4.15 9.83
CA GLU A 303 -12.25 -3.54 9.05
C GLU A 303 -11.50 -4.57 8.18
N SER A 304 -11.52 -5.85 8.54
CA SER A 304 -11.03 -6.96 7.71
C SER A 304 -11.90 -7.15 6.45
N HIS A 305 -13.23 -7.04 6.59
CA HIS A 305 -14.21 -7.17 5.52
C HIS A 305 -14.12 -6.01 4.54
N LEU A 306 -14.04 -4.75 5.01
CA LEU A 306 -13.85 -3.59 4.13
C LEU A 306 -12.65 -3.78 3.20
N ARG A 307 -11.51 -4.21 3.75
CA ARG A 307 -10.28 -4.45 2.98
C ARG A 307 -10.44 -5.57 1.96
N HIS A 308 -11.15 -6.64 2.31
CA HIS A 308 -11.44 -7.74 1.39
C HIS A 308 -12.35 -7.29 0.23
N CYS A 309 -13.40 -6.53 0.53
CA CYS A 309 -14.33 -5.99 -0.45
C CYS A 309 -13.68 -4.93 -1.38
N LEU A 310 -12.86 -4.03 -0.84
CA LEU A 310 -12.05 -3.09 -1.64
C LEU A 310 -11.04 -3.82 -2.53
N GLN A 311 -10.42 -4.90 -2.04
CA GLN A 311 -9.52 -5.75 -2.84
C GLN A 311 -10.27 -6.46 -3.98
N ALA A 312 -11.50 -6.92 -3.75
CA ALA A 312 -12.34 -7.49 -4.80
C ALA A 312 -12.65 -6.46 -5.90
N LEU A 313 -13.03 -5.22 -5.56
CA LEU A 313 -13.28 -4.16 -6.55
C LEU A 313 -12.02 -3.75 -7.35
N ALA A 314 -10.84 -3.77 -6.73
CA ALA A 314 -9.58 -3.46 -7.42
C ALA A 314 -9.26 -4.47 -8.53
N LEU A 315 -9.28 -5.75 -8.18
CA LEU A 315 -8.90 -6.87 -9.06
C LEU A 315 -9.98 -7.23 -10.10
N TYR A 316 -11.22 -6.76 -9.92
CA TYR A 316 -12.34 -7.05 -10.84
C TYR A 316 -12.04 -6.63 -12.29
N GLY A 317 -11.97 -7.59 -13.21
CA GLY A 317 -11.68 -7.35 -14.63
C GLY A 317 -10.20 -7.19 -15.00
N GLU A 318 -9.25 -7.26 -14.06
CA GLU A 318 -7.81 -7.34 -14.43
C GLU A 318 -7.46 -8.67 -15.10
N THR A 319 -8.15 -9.76 -14.70
CA THR A 319 -7.96 -11.11 -15.25
C THR A 319 -8.23 -11.19 -16.76
N GLU A 320 -9.20 -10.44 -17.27
CA GLU A 320 -9.56 -10.40 -18.71
C GLU A 320 -8.59 -9.56 -19.56
N ARG A 321 -7.68 -8.81 -18.94
CA ARG A 321 -6.64 -8.02 -19.63
C ARG A 321 -5.27 -8.71 -19.67
N THR A 322 -5.18 -9.97 -19.23
CA THR A 322 -3.93 -10.74 -19.16
C THR A 322 -3.98 -12.10 -19.86
N SER A 323 -5.02 -12.31 -20.68
CA SER A 323 -5.18 -13.40 -21.66
C SER A 323 -4.98 -12.88 -23.08
#